data_AF-A0A6M5YKG8-F1
#
_entry.id   AF-A0A6M5YKG8-F1
#
_cell.length_a   1.000
_cell.length_b   1.000
_cell.length_c   1.000
_cell.angle_alpha   90.00
_cell.angle_beta   90.00
_cell.angle_gamma   90.00
#
_symmetry.space_group_name_H-M   'P 1'
#
loop_
_entity.id
_entity.type
_entity.pdbx_description
1 polymer ?
#
loop_
_entity_poly.entity_id
_entity_poly.type
_entity_poly.pdbx_seq_one_letter_code
_entity_poly.pdbx_strand_id
1 'polypeptide(L)'
;MARRSARSSPLSPDLLALLAGCRATPAVDTPRLILADWLDENADTAGLPGPDDAHNRAALIRTQVELGRPTWDTGRIAQLRAAEARLLSANAARWLGDLPLRLDELRRRPPFGFAGVVPHAAPVFKFDPLAPYAPWRFSRGLLTVNLTIKELTERALGKWFASPLAAWVEEAGVDVAGLNELMGLRASRALRPYLGVRYELGRAPPPTLRLVNPPDEQLNASQLKWLLDCANFAHVRSLSVYAPAVEAGFLPLLAGVDLRGVRWLTVRAPLTDTSAAFLAAAPFVNLSALDVTGCDIGPDGMRLLAGSPHLHGLISLRAFRNRFGCDGLVALTASPLAGRLNVLEIQNTGIGDRGVQALAESPLLERLIGPELNLSMNPIGDAGARALVASPQLEPFTELVLRECQVSDAGAAALAASPHVANLEYLDLWKNGVGDAGAAALAASPHLSGVRELSIRDNLITATGANALRARFGDRVKV
;
A
#
# COMPACT_ATOMS: atom_id res chain seq x y z
N MET A 1 47.78 -28.40 10.81
CA MET A 1 47.87 -27.35 9.77
C MET A 1 46.58 -26.53 9.77
N ALA A 2 46.59 -25.38 10.44
CA ALA A 2 45.45 -24.46 10.46
C ALA A 2 45.48 -23.56 9.21
N ARG A 3 44.42 -23.56 8.41
CA ARG A 3 44.22 -22.53 7.36
C ARG A 3 43.72 -21.26 8.05
N ARG A 4 44.60 -20.26 8.14
CA ARG A 4 44.29 -18.88 8.55
C ARG A 4 43.18 -18.30 7.66
N SER A 5 42.13 -17.75 8.27
CA SER A 5 41.16 -16.90 7.58
C SER A 5 41.87 -15.62 7.09
N ALA A 6 41.71 -15.27 5.82
CA ALA A 6 42.17 -13.99 5.30
C ALA A 6 41.46 -12.85 6.04
N ARG A 7 42.19 -12.12 6.88
CA ARG A 7 41.77 -10.80 7.37
C ARG A 7 41.94 -9.82 6.22
N SER A 8 40.90 -9.08 5.84
CA SER A 8 40.99 -8.00 4.85
C SER A 8 41.98 -6.95 5.31
N SER A 9 42.80 -6.46 4.38
CA SER A 9 43.71 -5.33 4.63
C SER A 9 42.90 -4.06 4.95
N PRO A 10 43.39 -3.17 5.82
CA PRO A 10 42.76 -1.88 6.06
C PRO A 10 42.77 -1.04 4.77
N LEU A 11 41.70 -0.23 4.57
CA LEU A 11 41.60 0.71 3.44
C LEU A 11 42.78 1.69 3.43
N SER A 12 43.21 2.13 2.23
CA SER A 12 44.33 3.07 2.13
C SER A 12 43.98 4.44 2.74
N PRO A 13 44.96 5.17 3.31
CA PRO A 13 44.74 6.53 3.83
C PRO A 13 44.19 7.51 2.79
N ASP A 14 44.63 7.38 1.53
CA ASP A 14 44.18 8.22 0.43
C ASP A 14 42.71 7.96 0.08
N LEU A 15 42.29 6.69 0.05
CA LEU A 15 40.88 6.33 -0.11
C LEU A 15 40.03 6.91 1.02
N LEU A 16 40.51 6.82 2.27
CA LEU A 16 39.82 7.40 3.42
C LEU A 16 39.69 8.93 3.32
N ALA A 17 40.72 9.62 2.83
CA ALA A 17 40.69 11.08 2.62
C ALA A 17 39.70 11.48 1.52
N LEU A 18 39.65 10.76 0.40
CA LEU A 18 38.70 11.01 -0.69
C LEU A 18 37.25 10.73 -0.26
N LEU A 19 37.02 9.67 0.52
CA LEU A 19 35.73 9.40 1.12
C LEU A 19 35.31 10.53 2.09
N ALA A 20 36.23 11.05 2.89
CA ALA A 20 35.98 12.20 3.75
C ALA A 20 35.65 13.48 2.96
N GLY A 21 36.30 13.68 1.80
CA GLY A 21 35.99 14.77 0.87
C GLY A 21 34.58 14.67 0.28
N CYS A 22 34.18 13.49 -0.18
CA CYS A 22 32.80 13.24 -0.64
C CYS A 22 31.76 13.49 0.46
N ARG A 23 32.11 13.19 1.71
CA ARG A 23 31.25 13.41 2.87
C ARG A 23 31.05 14.89 3.18
N ALA A 24 32.06 15.72 2.99
CA ALA A 24 31.99 17.15 3.30
C ALA A 24 31.02 17.90 2.37
N THR A 25 30.83 17.42 1.13
CA THR A 25 30.01 18.10 0.10
C THR A 25 29.12 17.11 -0.67
N PRO A 26 28.11 16.49 -0.02
CA PRO A 26 27.34 15.38 -0.59
C PRO A 26 26.44 15.76 -1.77
N ALA A 27 26.02 17.03 -1.85
CA ALA A 27 25.19 17.52 -2.95
C ALA A 27 25.99 17.80 -4.25
N VAL A 28 27.32 17.71 -4.20
CA VAL A 28 28.21 18.02 -5.32
C VAL A 28 28.75 16.73 -5.91
N ASP A 29 28.61 16.54 -7.23
CA ASP A 29 29.06 15.33 -7.90
C ASP A 29 30.59 15.29 -8.13
N THR A 30 31.26 16.45 -8.17
CA THR A 30 32.69 16.57 -8.48
C THR A 30 33.60 15.72 -7.57
N PRO A 31 33.49 15.75 -6.22
CA PRO A 31 34.29 14.89 -5.35
C PRO A 31 34.04 13.39 -5.59
N ARG A 32 32.81 13.03 -5.97
CA ARG A 32 32.41 11.64 -6.23
C ARG A 32 33.03 11.14 -7.52
N LEU A 33 33.06 11.98 -8.55
CA LEU A 33 33.72 11.67 -9.81
C LEU A 33 35.24 11.54 -9.61
N ILE A 34 35.86 12.43 -8.82
CA ILE A 34 37.28 12.33 -8.45
C ILE A 34 37.57 11.00 -7.72
N LEU A 35 36.70 10.58 -6.80
CA LEU A 35 36.82 9.29 -6.13
C LEU A 35 36.68 8.11 -7.12
N ALA A 36 35.76 8.19 -8.08
CA ALA A 36 35.58 7.14 -9.07
C ALA A 36 36.81 7.01 -9.99
N ASP A 37 37.37 8.14 -10.43
CA ASP A 37 38.59 8.16 -11.25
C ASP A 37 39.79 7.62 -10.45
N TRP A 38 39.93 8.05 -9.20
CA TRP A 38 40.99 7.54 -8.32
C TRP A 38 40.88 6.04 -8.06
N LEU A 39 39.67 5.50 -7.88
CA LEU A 39 39.43 4.06 -7.67
C LEU A 39 39.83 3.22 -8.89
N ASP A 40 39.63 3.73 -10.11
CA ASP A 40 40.08 3.04 -11.33
C ASP A 40 41.60 3.08 -11.47
N GLU A 41 42.23 4.21 -11.14
CA GLU A 41 43.69 4.39 -11.24
C GLU A 41 44.46 3.65 -10.14
N ASN A 42 43.83 3.44 -8.98
CA ASN A 42 44.48 2.90 -7.77
C ASN A 42 43.83 1.58 -7.34
N ALA A 43 43.28 0.82 -8.29
CA ALA A 43 42.49 -0.39 -8.03
C ALA A 43 43.24 -1.45 -7.19
N ASP A 44 44.56 -1.57 -7.40
CA ASP A 44 45.42 -2.51 -6.68
C ASP A 44 45.94 -1.98 -5.33
N THR A 45 45.96 -0.67 -5.14
CA THR A 45 46.55 0.00 -3.96
C THR A 45 45.49 0.56 -3.00
N ALA A 46 44.21 0.48 -3.35
CA ALA A 46 43.08 1.00 -2.58
C ALA A 46 42.82 0.29 -1.24
N GLY A 47 43.47 -0.85 -0.98
CA GLY A 47 43.17 -1.68 0.19
C GLY A 47 41.82 -2.39 0.10
N LEU A 48 41.29 -2.57 -1.12
CA LEU A 48 40.07 -3.31 -1.41
C LEU A 48 40.37 -4.79 -1.72
N PRO A 49 39.36 -5.69 -1.68
CA PRO A 49 39.55 -7.14 -1.91
C PRO A 49 40.17 -7.53 -3.27
N GLY A 50 40.20 -6.61 -4.24
CA GLY A 50 40.85 -6.77 -5.54
C GLY A 50 40.49 -5.62 -6.50
N PRO A 51 41.18 -5.49 -7.64
CA PRO A 51 40.99 -4.38 -8.58
C PRO A 51 39.57 -4.32 -9.16
N ASP A 52 38.95 -5.48 -9.41
CA ASP A 52 37.54 -5.56 -9.83
C ASP A 52 36.58 -4.91 -8.81
N ASP A 53 36.91 -4.94 -7.51
CA ASP A 53 36.09 -4.28 -6.49
C ASP A 53 36.15 -2.76 -6.64
N ALA A 54 37.35 -2.21 -6.88
CA ALA A 54 37.55 -0.78 -7.09
C ALA A 54 36.85 -0.31 -8.38
N HIS A 55 37.03 -1.03 -9.49
CA HIS A 55 36.38 -0.72 -10.76
C HIS A 55 34.86 -0.79 -10.67
N ASN A 56 34.31 -1.81 -9.99
CA ASN A 56 32.87 -1.92 -9.80
C ASN A 56 32.30 -0.78 -8.94
N ARG A 57 33.04 -0.31 -7.92
CA ARG A 57 32.65 0.86 -7.13
C ARG A 57 32.68 2.14 -7.98
N ALA A 58 33.74 2.34 -8.77
CA ALA A 58 33.85 3.48 -9.69
C ALA A 58 32.70 3.50 -10.72
N ALA A 59 32.37 2.35 -11.31
CA ALA A 59 31.26 2.19 -12.24
C ALA A 59 29.90 2.51 -11.60
N LEU A 60 29.69 2.07 -10.36
CA LEU A 60 28.46 2.39 -9.61
C LEU A 60 28.34 3.90 -9.38
N ILE A 61 29.43 4.56 -8.97
CA ILE A 61 29.44 6.00 -8.72
C ILE A 61 29.03 6.77 -9.98
N ARG A 62 29.66 6.47 -11.13
CA ARG A 62 29.35 7.16 -12.39
C ARG A 62 27.90 6.90 -12.84
N THR A 63 27.41 5.66 -12.69
CA THR A 63 26.01 5.31 -13.00
C THR A 63 25.02 6.15 -12.18
N GLN A 64 25.32 6.36 -10.90
CA GLN A 64 24.44 7.13 -10.00
C GLN A 64 24.51 8.64 -10.24
N VAL A 65 25.70 9.18 -10.52
CA VAL A 65 25.86 10.59 -10.93
C VAL A 65 25.08 10.84 -12.23
N GLU A 66 25.13 9.91 -13.18
CA GLU A 66 24.39 10.04 -14.43
C GLU A 66 22.87 9.98 -14.21
N LEU A 67 22.38 9.06 -13.39
CA LEU A 67 20.95 8.98 -12.99
C LEU A 67 20.42 10.24 -12.31
N GLY A 68 21.29 11.03 -11.67
CA GLY A 68 20.94 12.29 -11.02
C GLY A 68 20.67 13.45 -11.97
N ARG A 69 20.99 13.31 -13.27
CA ARG A 69 20.83 14.37 -14.25
C ARG A 69 19.39 14.42 -14.79
N PRO A 70 18.78 15.62 -14.93
CA PRO A 70 17.36 15.77 -15.26
C PRO A 70 17.00 15.59 -16.74
N THR A 71 17.95 15.26 -17.62
CA THR A 71 17.81 15.41 -19.09
C THR A 71 17.69 14.10 -19.87
N TRP A 72 17.45 12.96 -19.22
CA TRP A 72 17.42 11.66 -19.90
C TRP A 72 16.03 11.24 -20.38
N ASP A 73 15.98 10.57 -21.53
CA ASP A 73 14.79 9.85 -21.95
C ASP A 73 14.54 8.59 -21.08
N THR A 74 13.33 8.05 -21.16
CA THR A 74 12.91 6.88 -20.40
C THR A 74 13.74 5.62 -20.68
N GLY A 75 14.32 5.50 -21.89
CA GLY A 75 15.15 4.38 -22.30
C GLY A 75 16.51 4.39 -21.62
N ARG A 76 17.18 5.55 -21.57
CA ARG A 76 18.47 5.72 -20.90
C ARG A 76 18.33 5.54 -19.38
N ILE A 77 17.25 6.04 -18.79
CA ILE A 77 16.95 5.80 -17.36
C ILE A 77 16.82 4.30 -17.07
N ALA A 78 16.10 3.54 -17.91
CA ALA A 78 15.93 2.10 -17.74
C ALA A 78 17.27 1.35 -17.84
N GLN A 79 18.13 1.72 -18.79
CA GLN A 79 19.47 1.14 -18.94
C GLN A 79 20.36 1.40 -17.72
N LEU A 80 20.40 2.64 -17.24
CA LEU A 80 21.19 3.02 -16.06
C LEU A 80 20.69 2.30 -14.80
N ARG A 81 19.36 2.16 -14.63
CA ARG A 81 18.77 1.38 -13.52
C ARG A 81 19.11 -0.11 -13.61
N ALA A 82 19.13 -0.68 -14.82
CA ALA A 82 19.55 -2.07 -15.01
C ALA A 82 21.04 -2.27 -14.70
N ALA A 83 21.91 -1.33 -15.07
CA ALA A 83 23.33 -1.37 -14.75
C ALA A 83 23.58 -1.25 -13.23
N GLU A 84 22.91 -0.31 -12.56
CA GLU A 84 22.93 -0.14 -11.10
C GLU A 84 22.52 -1.45 -10.39
N ALA A 85 21.42 -2.08 -10.83
CA ALA A 85 20.94 -3.33 -10.26
C ALA A 85 21.94 -4.49 -10.42
N ARG A 86 22.63 -4.60 -11.57
CA ARG A 86 23.63 -5.64 -11.82
C ARG A 86 24.84 -5.50 -10.89
N LEU A 87 25.38 -4.28 -10.75
CA LEU A 87 26.53 -3.99 -9.90
C LEU A 87 26.22 -4.28 -8.42
N LEU A 88 25.05 -3.86 -7.95
CA LEU A 88 24.62 -4.10 -6.57
C LEU A 88 24.34 -5.59 -6.30
N SER A 89 23.67 -6.30 -7.21
CA SER A 89 23.38 -7.74 -7.06
C SER A 89 24.65 -8.60 -6.95
N ALA A 90 25.72 -8.20 -7.65
CA ALA A 90 26.99 -8.92 -7.64
C ALA A 90 27.87 -8.59 -6.42
N ASN A 91 27.82 -7.36 -5.88
CA ASN A 91 28.85 -6.88 -4.94
C ASN A 91 28.33 -6.41 -3.57
N ALA A 92 27.02 -6.18 -3.41
CA ALA A 92 26.47 -5.50 -2.23
C ALA A 92 26.79 -6.16 -0.88
N ALA A 93 26.74 -7.50 -0.82
CA ALA A 93 27.01 -8.23 0.42
C ALA A 93 28.45 -8.03 0.94
N ARG A 94 29.41 -7.91 0.02
CA ARG A 94 30.82 -7.65 0.36
C ARG A 94 31.00 -6.21 0.81
N TRP A 95 30.50 -5.27 0.01
CA TRP A 95 30.60 -3.83 0.24
C TRP A 95 29.96 -3.37 1.57
N LEU A 96 28.88 -4.03 2.03
CA LEU A 96 28.24 -3.73 3.31
C LEU A 96 28.98 -4.32 4.53
N GLY A 97 29.73 -5.40 4.35
CA GLY A 97 30.49 -6.06 5.42
C GLY A 97 31.68 -5.26 5.94
N ASP A 98 32.11 -4.24 5.19
CA ASP A 98 33.26 -3.38 5.50
C ASP A 98 32.89 -2.17 6.39
N LEU A 99 31.64 -2.05 6.85
CA LEU A 99 31.15 -0.91 7.63
C LEU A 99 31.37 -1.08 9.15
N PRO A 100 32.12 -0.19 9.82
CA PRO A 100 32.24 -0.20 11.28
C PRO A 100 31.07 0.61 11.87
N LEU A 101 30.09 -0.03 12.52
CA LEU A 101 28.94 0.68 13.11
C LEU A 101 28.81 0.43 14.62
N ARG A 102 28.74 1.51 15.41
CA ARG A 102 28.28 1.51 16.81
C ARG A 102 26.82 1.98 16.89
N LEU A 103 26.03 1.33 17.75
CA LEU A 103 24.56 1.44 17.82
C LEU A 103 24.01 2.86 18.07
N ASP A 104 24.74 3.73 18.78
CA ASP A 104 24.25 5.09 19.09
C ASP A 104 24.21 6.02 17.88
N GLU A 105 24.96 5.71 16.81
CA GLU A 105 24.98 6.48 15.57
C GLU A 105 23.78 6.18 14.65
N LEU A 106 23.01 5.12 14.92
CA LEU A 106 21.83 4.72 14.12
C LEU A 106 20.53 5.42 14.55
N ARG A 107 20.50 6.06 15.73
CA ARG A 107 19.30 6.73 16.28
C ARG A 107 18.98 8.07 15.61
N ARG A 108 19.93 8.71 14.93
CA ARG A 108 19.73 9.95 14.16
C ARG A 108 19.91 9.63 12.69
N ARG A 109 18.79 9.59 11.92
CA ARG A 109 18.73 9.16 10.51
C ARG A 109 20.02 9.43 9.71
N PRO A 110 20.71 8.37 9.25
CA PRO A 110 21.51 8.44 8.04
C PRO A 110 21.01 7.39 7.02
N PRO A 111 20.76 7.77 5.75
CA PRO A 111 20.55 6.80 4.69
C PRO A 111 21.94 6.34 4.20
N PHE A 112 22.44 5.25 4.79
CA PHE A 112 23.52 4.37 4.29
C PHE A 112 24.97 4.93 4.25
N GLY A 113 25.98 4.04 4.41
CA GLY A 113 27.40 4.37 4.72
C GLY A 113 28.27 4.80 3.52
N PHE A 114 29.57 5.13 3.63
CA PHE A 114 30.58 4.91 4.68
C PHE A 114 30.58 5.95 5.85
N ALA A 115 30.96 5.49 7.03
CA ALA A 115 30.59 6.05 8.34
C ALA A 115 31.05 7.49 8.68
N GLY A 116 30.29 8.09 9.61
CA GLY A 116 30.68 9.25 10.42
C GLY A 116 29.68 10.41 10.38
N VAL A 117 28.57 10.24 11.12
CA VAL A 117 27.64 11.27 11.67
C VAL A 117 27.17 12.38 10.71
N VAL A 118 25.91 12.33 10.25
CA VAL A 118 25.22 13.53 9.71
C VAL A 118 23.74 13.55 10.07
N PRO A 119 23.22 14.66 10.64
CA PRO A 119 21.84 15.07 10.48
C PRO A 119 21.66 16.07 9.32
N HIS A 120 20.58 15.86 8.56
CA HIS A 120 19.90 16.73 7.59
C HIS A 120 20.37 16.81 6.12
N ALA A 121 19.45 16.36 5.25
CA ALA A 121 19.04 16.90 3.94
C ALA A 121 20.11 17.20 2.88
N ALA A 122 20.58 16.16 2.17
CA ALA A 122 21.07 16.17 0.78
C ALA A 122 21.52 14.73 0.37
N PRO A 123 21.65 14.39 -0.93
CA PRO A 123 21.78 12.99 -1.37
C PRO A 123 23.16 12.41 -1.03
N VAL A 124 23.20 11.37 -0.21
CA VAL A 124 24.41 10.59 0.10
C VAL A 124 24.28 9.21 -0.56
N PHE A 125 25.42 8.63 -0.99
CA PHE A 125 25.57 7.36 -1.71
C PHE A 125 24.48 6.32 -1.41
N LYS A 126 23.69 5.95 -2.42
CA LYS A 126 22.71 4.86 -2.29
C LYS A 126 23.43 3.53 -2.35
N PHE A 127 23.86 3.06 -1.19
CA PHE A 127 23.97 1.66 -0.92
C PHE A 127 22.66 1.23 -0.26
N ASP A 128 21.69 0.76 -1.04
CA ASP A 128 20.38 0.41 -0.48
C ASP A 128 20.39 -1.08 -0.07
N PRO A 129 20.62 -1.45 1.22
CA PRO A 129 20.27 -2.78 1.71
C PRO A 129 18.75 -3.04 1.63
N LEU A 130 17.96 -2.02 1.28
CA LEU A 130 16.55 -2.14 0.90
C LEU A 130 16.33 -2.20 -0.62
N ALA A 131 17.42 -2.39 -1.40
CA ALA A 131 17.31 -2.78 -2.80
C ALA A 131 16.41 -4.01 -2.91
N PRO A 132 15.63 -4.14 -3.99
CA PRO A 132 14.54 -5.12 -4.13
C PRO A 132 14.91 -6.61 -4.00
N TYR A 133 16.16 -6.94 -3.66
CA TYR A 133 16.72 -8.28 -3.63
C TYR A 133 17.31 -8.72 -2.27
N ALA A 134 17.12 -7.96 -1.18
CA ALA A 134 17.50 -8.44 0.16
C ALA A 134 16.45 -9.42 0.72
N PRO A 135 16.86 -10.58 1.29
CA PRO A 135 15.92 -11.58 1.84
C PRO A 135 15.21 -11.11 3.12
N TRP A 136 15.54 -9.91 3.60
CA TRP A 136 14.80 -9.20 4.64
C TRP A 136 15.10 -7.69 4.54
N ARG A 137 14.18 -6.82 5.00
CA ARG A 137 14.27 -5.35 4.89
C ARG A 137 13.88 -4.70 6.21
N PHE A 138 14.74 -3.84 6.79
CA PHE A 138 14.38 -3.05 7.97
C PHE A 138 14.26 -1.55 7.65
N SER A 139 13.09 -0.92 7.84
CA SER A 139 12.89 0.51 7.51
C SER A 139 11.76 1.15 8.31
N ARG A 140 12.01 2.29 8.98
CA ARG A 140 11.00 2.98 9.82
C ARG A 140 10.37 2.07 10.90
N GLY A 141 11.16 1.17 11.50
CA GLY A 141 10.69 0.21 12.52
C GLY A 141 10.04 -1.07 11.96
N LEU A 142 9.99 -1.22 10.64
CA LEU A 142 9.47 -2.39 9.93
C LEU A 142 10.55 -3.46 9.80
N LEU A 143 10.27 -4.75 10.03
CA LEU A 143 11.08 -5.87 9.53
C LEU A 143 10.27 -6.66 8.48
N THR A 144 10.80 -6.77 7.27
CA THR A 144 10.28 -7.60 6.17
C THR A 144 11.16 -8.84 6.04
N VAL A 145 10.61 -10.03 5.80
CA VAL A 145 11.40 -11.28 5.63
C VAL A 145 10.84 -12.10 4.47
N ASN A 146 11.71 -12.56 3.55
CA ASN A 146 11.40 -13.27 2.32
C ASN A 146 11.80 -14.79 2.31
N LEU A 147 10.94 -15.73 1.82
CA LEU A 147 11.07 -17.22 1.78
C LEU A 147 10.66 -17.90 0.44
N THR A 148 11.53 -18.70 -0.17
CA THR A 148 11.27 -19.40 -1.44
C THR A 148 10.75 -20.83 -1.29
N ILE A 149 10.04 -21.37 -2.29
CA ILE A 149 9.54 -22.77 -2.32
C ILE A 149 10.67 -23.82 -2.28
N LYS A 150 11.86 -23.51 -2.81
CA LYS A 150 13.01 -24.44 -2.78
C LYS A 150 13.48 -24.82 -1.36
N GLU A 151 13.05 -24.11 -0.34
CA GLU A 151 13.46 -24.29 1.06
C GLU A 151 12.35 -24.85 1.96
N LEU A 152 11.12 -24.95 1.46
CA LEU A 152 9.95 -25.41 2.20
C LEU A 152 9.89 -26.94 2.22
N THR A 153 10.85 -27.57 2.90
CA THR A 153 10.66 -28.95 3.40
C THR A 153 9.86 -28.88 4.70
N GLU A 154 8.98 -29.86 4.99
CA GLU A 154 8.27 -29.98 6.28
C GLU A 154 9.22 -29.79 7.48
N ARG A 155 10.48 -30.22 7.33
CA ARG A 155 11.54 -30.12 8.32
C ARG A 155 12.08 -28.70 8.52
N ALA A 156 12.12 -27.86 7.48
CA ALA A 156 12.61 -26.48 7.56
C ALA A 156 11.55 -25.54 8.15
N LEU A 157 10.29 -25.72 7.79
CA LEU A 157 9.16 -25.01 8.38
C LEU A 157 8.87 -25.47 9.82
N GLY A 158 8.95 -26.78 10.07
CA GLY A 158 8.87 -27.34 11.42
C GLY A 158 9.96 -26.76 12.34
N LYS A 159 11.18 -26.53 11.84
CA LYS A 159 12.25 -25.84 12.60
C LYS A 159 12.02 -24.35 12.78
N TRP A 160 11.36 -23.67 11.83
CA TRP A 160 11.05 -22.24 11.96
C TRP A 160 9.94 -22.01 12.98
N PHE A 161 8.94 -22.90 13.04
CA PHE A 161 7.84 -22.84 14.00
C PHE A 161 8.11 -23.53 15.34
N ALA A 162 9.11 -24.42 15.41
CA ALA A 162 9.68 -24.93 16.66
C ALA A 162 10.88 -24.09 17.16
N SER A 163 11.24 -23.02 16.43
CA SER A 163 12.34 -22.12 16.81
C SER A 163 11.95 -21.36 18.08
N PRO A 164 12.92 -21.07 18.97
CA PRO A 164 12.72 -20.15 20.09
C PRO A 164 12.10 -18.83 19.67
N LEU A 165 12.21 -18.42 18.39
CA LEU A 165 11.55 -17.23 17.83
C LEU A 165 10.03 -17.16 18.11
N ALA A 166 9.32 -18.30 18.13
CA ALA A 166 7.87 -18.32 18.37
C ALA A 166 7.52 -18.05 19.85
N ALA A 167 8.27 -18.65 20.78
CA ALA A 167 8.16 -18.39 22.22
C ALA A 167 8.77 -17.01 22.63
N TRP A 168 9.80 -16.58 21.89
CA TRP A 168 10.51 -15.32 22.08
C TRP A 168 9.70 -14.10 21.62
N VAL A 169 8.82 -14.24 20.62
CA VAL A 169 7.84 -13.19 20.24
C VAL A 169 6.74 -13.04 21.31
N GLU A 170 6.45 -14.08 22.08
CA GLU A 170 5.51 -14.02 23.21
C GLU A 170 6.14 -13.37 24.46
N GLU A 171 7.44 -13.58 24.74
CA GLU A 171 8.10 -13.10 25.98
C GLU A 171 8.98 -11.84 25.83
N ALA A 172 9.65 -11.62 24.69
CA ALA A 172 10.76 -10.68 24.63
C ALA A 172 10.34 -9.25 24.26
N GLY A 173 10.17 -8.42 25.29
CA GLY A 173 10.61 -7.03 25.22
C GLY A 173 12.09 -7.00 24.79
N VAL A 174 12.31 -6.68 23.52
CA VAL A 174 13.52 -6.88 22.70
C VAL A 174 14.87 -6.59 23.37
N ASP A 175 15.81 -7.56 23.32
CA ASP A 175 17.26 -7.35 23.48
C ASP A 175 18.10 -8.04 22.37
N VAL A 176 19.21 -7.38 22.01
CA VAL A 176 20.03 -7.43 20.79
C VAL A 176 20.99 -8.64 20.74
N ALA A 177 21.26 -9.31 21.87
CA ALA A 177 22.23 -10.40 21.94
C ALA A 177 21.84 -11.63 21.07
N GLY A 178 20.55 -11.94 20.94
CA GLY A 178 20.07 -13.11 20.17
C GLY A 178 20.13 -12.94 18.64
N LEU A 179 20.16 -11.70 18.15
CA LEU A 179 20.26 -11.40 16.71
C LEU A 179 21.62 -11.77 16.12
N ASN A 180 22.70 -11.70 16.92
CA ASN A 180 24.05 -12.02 16.47
C ASN A 180 24.26 -13.53 16.27
N GLU A 181 23.58 -14.37 17.05
CA GLU A 181 23.68 -15.83 16.92
C GLU A 181 22.97 -16.33 15.65
N LEU A 182 21.89 -15.66 15.25
CA LEU A 182 21.10 -15.95 14.05
C LEU A 182 21.85 -15.57 12.75
N MET A 183 22.72 -14.57 12.82
CA MET A 183 23.58 -14.14 11.70
C MET A 183 24.78 -15.08 11.47
N GLY A 184 25.21 -15.82 12.50
CA GLY A 184 26.32 -16.79 12.41
C GLY A 184 25.98 -18.07 11.63
N LEU A 185 24.69 -18.42 11.50
CA LEU A 185 24.24 -19.70 10.92
C LEU A 185 24.01 -19.67 9.39
N ARG A 186 24.19 -18.53 8.71
CA ARG A 186 23.78 -18.32 7.29
C ARG A 186 24.91 -18.31 6.26
N ALA A 187 26.11 -18.78 6.61
CA ALA A 187 27.20 -18.95 5.65
C ALA A 187 26.99 -20.20 4.76
N SER A 188 26.02 -20.19 3.85
CA SER A 188 25.93 -21.18 2.76
C SER A 188 25.05 -20.67 1.60
N ARG A 189 25.63 -20.69 0.39
CA ARG A 189 25.04 -20.28 -0.90
C ARG A 189 23.80 -21.13 -1.25
N ALA A 190 22.61 -20.53 -1.32
CA ALA A 190 21.52 -20.93 -2.27
C ALA A 190 20.17 -20.18 -2.15
N LEU A 191 19.91 -19.35 -1.14
CA LEU A 191 18.52 -19.04 -0.73
C LEU A 191 18.01 -17.65 -1.14
N ARG A 192 17.70 -17.52 -2.43
CA ARG A 192 16.91 -16.46 -3.09
C ARG A 192 15.56 -17.12 -3.48
N PRO A 193 14.35 -16.51 -3.47
CA PRO A 193 13.73 -15.33 -2.81
C PRO A 193 12.27 -15.60 -2.25
N TYR A 194 11.54 -14.63 -1.65
CA TYR A 194 10.02 -14.52 -1.58
C TYR A 194 9.10 -14.87 -0.38
N LEU A 195 9.01 -14.02 0.63
CA LEU A 195 7.94 -14.03 1.65
C LEU A 195 7.82 -12.61 2.18
N GLY A 196 6.68 -12.21 2.72
CA GLY A 196 6.54 -10.82 3.08
C GLY A 196 5.45 -10.61 4.10
N VAL A 197 5.83 -10.67 5.37
CA VAL A 197 5.07 -10.02 6.44
C VAL A 197 5.38 -8.52 6.39
N ARG A 198 4.35 -7.67 6.41
CA ARG A 198 4.47 -6.20 6.44
C ARG A 198 3.49 -5.63 7.47
N TYR A 199 3.98 -4.72 8.31
CA TYR A 199 3.21 -3.92 9.26
C TYR A 199 3.08 -2.47 8.76
N GLU A 200 1.94 -1.82 9.02
CA GLU A 200 1.70 -0.38 8.79
C GLU A 200 1.22 0.24 10.11
N LEU A 201 1.67 1.46 10.45
CA LEU A 201 1.32 2.13 11.72
C LEU A 201 0.51 3.40 11.48
N GLY A 202 -0.66 3.43 12.14
CA GLY A 202 -1.50 4.58 12.45
C GLY A 202 -2.32 4.34 13.73
N ARG A 203 -2.62 3.07 14.04
CA ARG A 203 -2.77 2.47 15.37
C ARG A 203 -2.20 1.06 15.24
N ALA A 204 -1.43 0.57 16.22
CA ALA A 204 -0.70 -0.70 16.09
C ALA A 204 -1.58 -1.84 15.57
N PRO A 205 -1.24 -2.57 14.48
CA PRO A 205 -1.96 -3.79 14.16
C PRO A 205 -1.18 -5.05 14.61
N PRO A 206 -1.90 -6.11 14.99
CA PRO A 206 -1.36 -7.43 15.33
C PRO A 206 -0.88 -8.22 14.08
N PRO A 207 -0.25 -9.41 14.21
CA PRO A 207 0.41 -10.14 13.13
C PRO A 207 -0.40 -10.31 11.83
N THR A 208 0.23 -9.98 10.70
CA THR A 208 -0.35 -10.02 9.34
C THR A 208 0.38 -11.05 8.47
N LEU A 209 -0.37 -11.95 7.84
CA LEU A 209 0.11 -12.91 6.85
C LEU A 209 -0.31 -12.47 5.44
N ARG A 210 0.65 -12.38 4.51
CA ARG A 210 0.38 -12.11 3.10
C ARG A 210 0.73 -13.34 2.27
N LEU A 211 -0.23 -13.82 1.49
CA LEU A 211 -0.10 -14.95 0.59
C LEU A 211 0.02 -14.44 -0.84
N VAL A 212 1.27 -14.40 -1.31
CA VAL A 212 1.64 -14.07 -2.68
C VAL A 212 2.13 -15.37 -3.31
N ASN A 213 1.43 -15.88 -4.32
CA ASN A 213 1.71 -17.18 -4.93
C ASN A 213 2.28 -17.06 -6.36
N PRO A 214 3.46 -16.46 -6.56
CA PRO A 214 3.90 -15.95 -7.86
C PRO A 214 3.79 -16.98 -9.02
N PRO A 215 3.45 -16.53 -10.24
CA PRO A 215 3.13 -17.42 -11.37
C PRO A 215 4.28 -18.34 -11.79
N ASP A 216 5.52 -17.95 -11.56
CA ASP A 216 6.71 -18.75 -11.93
C ASP A 216 7.04 -19.86 -10.91
N GLU A 217 6.49 -19.78 -9.69
CA GLU A 217 6.73 -20.72 -8.58
C GLU A 217 5.44 -20.88 -7.74
N GLN A 218 4.42 -21.54 -8.31
CA GLN A 218 3.11 -21.71 -7.65
C GLN A 218 3.13 -22.77 -6.55
N LEU A 219 2.70 -22.39 -5.34
CA LEU A 219 2.14 -23.26 -4.33
C LEU A 219 0.89 -23.96 -4.89
N ASN A 220 0.87 -25.27 -4.81
CA ASN A 220 -0.31 -26.07 -5.15
C ASN A 220 -1.32 -26.11 -3.99
N ALA A 221 -2.52 -26.61 -4.25
CA ALA A 221 -3.60 -26.69 -3.26
C ALA A 221 -3.20 -27.45 -1.98
N SER A 222 -2.37 -28.50 -2.09
CA SER A 222 -1.90 -29.27 -0.92
C SER A 222 -0.94 -28.45 -0.05
N GLN A 223 -0.05 -27.66 -0.66
CA GLN A 223 0.87 -26.76 0.07
C GLN A 223 0.11 -25.60 0.72
N LEU A 224 -0.90 -25.05 0.04
CA LEU A 224 -1.77 -24.03 0.60
C LEU A 224 -2.59 -24.58 1.78
N LYS A 225 -3.12 -25.80 1.66
CA LYS A 225 -3.86 -26.48 2.73
C LYS A 225 -2.96 -26.75 3.94
N TRP A 226 -1.75 -27.24 3.72
CA TRP A 226 -0.77 -27.46 4.79
C TRP A 226 -0.44 -26.17 5.55
N LEU A 227 -0.30 -25.04 4.85
CA LEU A 227 -0.07 -23.73 5.49
C LEU A 227 -1.26 -23.31 6.39
N LEU A 228 -2.48 -23.63 5.97
CA LEU A 228 -3.70 -23.34 6.74
C LEU A 228 -3.85 -24.27 7.96
N ASP A 229 -3.32 -25.49 7.89
CA ASP A 229 -3.32 -26.46 8.99
C ASP A 229 -2.22 -26.21 10.03
N CYS A 230 -1.29 -25.30 9.76
CA CYS A 230 -0.23 -24.96 10.69
C CYS A 230 -0.82 -24.34 11.98
N ALA A 231 -0.41 -24.85 13.15
CA ALA A 231 -0.90 -24.37 14.45
C ALA A 231 -0.76 -22.84 14.62
N ASN A 232 0.28 -22.25 14.02
CA ASN A 232 0.53 -20.81 14.10
C ASN A 232 -0.40 -19.95 13.24
N PHE A 233 -1.13 -20.54 12.29
CA PHE A 233 -2.13 -19.83 11.50
C PHE A 233 -3.24 -19.23 12.39
N ALA A 234 -3.54 -19.87 13.53
CA ALA A 234 -4.49 -19.36 14.52
C ALA A 234 -4.12 -17.98 15.10
N HIS A 235 -2.84 -17.58 15.01
CA HIS A 235 -2.37 -16.26 15.47
C HIS A 235 -2.46 -15.19 14.38
N VAL A 236 -2.73 -15.55 13.13
CA VAL A 236 -2.89 -14.59 12.03
C VAL A 236 -4.09 -13.71 12.31
N ARG A 237 -3.88 -12.39 12.29
CA ARG A 237 -4.94 -11.39 12.46
C ARG A 237 -5.29 -10.66 11.17
N SER A 238 -4.36 -10.55 10.24
CA SER A 238 -4.65 -10.00 8.92
C SER A 238 -4.20 -10.97 7.84
N LEU A 239 -5.04 -11.21 6.84
CA LEU A 239 -4.78 -12.09 5.72
C LEU A 239 -4.86 -11.28 4.42
N SER A 240 -3.83 -11.34 3.58
CA SER A 240 -3.88 -10.74 2.24
C SER A 240 -3.67 -11.80 1.17
N VAL A 241 -4.59 -11.88 0.21
CA VAL A 241 -4.62 -12.88 -0.86
C VAL A 241 -4.54 -12.18 -2.21
N TYR A 242 -3.63 -12.60 -3.07
CA TYR A 242 -3.41 -12.00 -4.40
C TYR A 242 -3.82 -12.96 -5.52
N ALA A 243 -3.98 -12.45 -6.74
CA ALA A 243 -4.48 -13.18 -7.91
C ALA A 243 -3.91 -14.61 -8.07
N PRO A 244 -2.58 -14.81 -8.00
CA PRO A 244 -2.04 -16.15 -8.20
C PRO A 244 -2.43 -17.18 -7.13
N ALA A 245 -2.77 -16.73 -5.91
CA ALA A 245 -3.24 -17.62 -4.84
C ALA A 245 -4.70 -18.01 -5.09
N VAL A 246 -5.52 -17.05 -5.55
CA VAL A 246 -6.92 -17.32 -5.92
C VAL A 246 -6.97 -18.29 -7.11
N GLU A 247 -6.15 -18.06 -8.12
CA GLU A 247 -6.00 -18.94 -9.31
C GLU A 247 -5.58 -20.36 -8.93
N ALA A 248 -4.73 -20.51 -7.91
CA ALA A 248 -4.32 -21.82 -7.38
C ALA A 248 -5.37 -22.51 -6.49
N GLY A 249 -6.59 -21.98 -6.41
CA GLY A 249 -7.69 -22.59 -5.65
C GLY A 249 -7.62 -22.36 -4.15
N PHE A 250 -7.04 -21.24 -3.70
CA PHE A 250 -6.94 -20.93 -2.26
C PHE A 250 -8.29 -20.72 -1.57
N LEU A 251 -9.26 -20.05 -2.22
CA LEU A 251 -10.51 -19.65 -1.57
C LEU A 251 -11.37 -20.84 -1.10
N PRO A 252 -11.57 -21.92 -1.89
CA PRO A 252 -12.28 -23.10 -1.41
C PRO A 252 -11.64 -23.76 -0.19
N LEU A 253 -10.31 -23.66 -0.03
CA LEU A 253 -9.60 -24.26 1.09
C LEU A 253 -9.94 -23.58 2.42
N LEU A 254 -10.42 -22.34 2.41
CA LEU A 254 -10.76 -21.57 3.62
C LEU A 254 -11.94 -22.17 4.40
N ALA A 255 -12.83 -22.92 3.77
CA ALA A 255 -14.05 -23.43 4.41
C ALA A 255 -13.77 -24.36 5.61
N GLY A 256 -12.64 -25.07 5.60
CA GLY A 256 -12.25 -26.02 6.65
C GLY A 256 -11.22 -25.49 7.65
N VAL A 257 -10.96 -24.19 7.67
CA VAL A 257 -9.83 -23.59 8.42
C VAL A 257 -10.35 -22.80 9.62
N ASP A 258 -9.61 -22.85 10.73
CA ASP A 258 -9.88 -21.96 11.86
C ASP A 258 -9.45 -20.52 11.53
N LEU A 259 -10.42 -19.72 11.08
CA LEU A 259 -10.24 -18.32 10.74
C LEU A 259 -10.65 -17.37 11.87
N ARG A 260 -10.90 -17.88 13.09
CA ARG A 260 -11.32 -17.07 14.25
C ARG A 260 -10.29 -16.01 14.62
N GLY A 261 -9.02 -16.22 14.28
CA GLY A 261 -7.97 -15.23 14.47
C GLY A 261 -8.10 -14.03 13.52
N VAL A 262 -8.60 -14.23 12.31
CA VAL A 262 -8.52 -13.22 11.25
C VAL A 262 -9.53 -12.10 11.48
N ARG A 263 -9.02 -10.87 11.54
CA ARG A 263 -9.73 -9.61 11.75
C ARG A 263 -9.74 -8.72 10.50
N TRP A 264 -8.72 -8.83 9.65
CA TRP A 264 -8.61 -8.09 8.39
C TRP A 264 -8.37 -9.05 7.24
N LEU A 265 -9.12 -8.88 6.16
CA LEU A 265 -8.95 -9.65 4.93
C LEU A 265 -8.83 -8.68 3.76
N THR A 266 -7.78 -8.87 2.97
CA THR A 266 -7.57 -8.14 1.72
C THR A 266 -7.48 -9.15 0.59
N VAL A 267 -8.28 -8.98 -0.45
CA VAL A 267 -8.16 -9.72 -1.69
C VAL A 267 -7.79 -8.76 -2.81
N ARG A 268 -6.81 -9.17 -3.61
CA ARG A 268 -6.27 -8.45 -4.77
C ARG A 268 -6.21 -9.42 -5.94
N ALA A 269 -7.38 -9.88 -6.35
CA ALA A 269 -7.57 -10.94 -7.34
C ALA A 269 -8.96 -10.81 -7.97
N PRO A 270 -9.17 -11.30 -9.21
CA PRO A 270 -10.52 -11.50 -9.72
C PRO A 270 -11.31 -12.43 -8.78
N LEU A 271 -12.35 -11.87 -8.17
CA LEU A 271 -13.40 -12.52 -7.40
C LEU A 271 -14.74 -12.43 -8.17
N THR A 272 -14.93 -13.29 -9.16
CA THR A 272 -16.26 -13.49 -9.77
C THR A 272 -17.29 -13.91 -8.70
N ASP A 273 -18.58 -13.78 -8.99
CA ASP A 273 -19.66 -14.12 -8.05
C ASP A 273 -19.54 -15.56 -7.50
N THR A 274 -19.13 -16.51 -8.34
CA THR A 274 -18.84 -17.88 -7.93
C THR A 274 -17.74 -17.96 -6.87
N SER A 275 -16.66 -17.20 -7.05
CA SER A 275 -15.53 -17.23 -6.11
C SER A 275 -15.80 -16.41 -4.84
N ALA A 276 -16.64 -15.37 -4.93
CA ALA A 276 -17.14 -14.65 -3.76
C ALA A 276 -17.97 -15.57 -2.84
N ALA A 277 -18.63 -16.59 -3.39
CA ALA A 277 -19.34 -17.60 -2.59
C ALA A 277 -18.41 -18.33 -1.60
N PHE A 278 -17.17 -18.64 -2.00
CA PHE A 278 -16.20 -19.27 -1.10
C PHE A 278 -15.81 -18.36 0.06
N LEU A 279 -15.68 -17.06 -0.19
CA LEU A 279 -15.42 -16.08 0.87
C LEU A 279 -16.63 -15.92 1.80
N ALA A 280 -17.84 -15.89 1.24
CA ALA A 280 -19.07 -15.81 2.02
C ALA A 280 -19.29 -17.06 2.91
N ALA A 281 -18.85 -18.23 2.45
CA ALA A 281 -18.96 -19.49 3.18
C ALA A 281 -17.81 -19.72 4.19
N ALA A 282 -16.69 -18.99 4.08
CA ALA A 282 -15.55 -19.16 4.97
C ALA A 282 -15.85 -18.68 6.40
N PRO A 283 -15.39 -19.39 7.45
CA PRO A 283 -15.76 -19.14 8.85
C PRO A 283 -15.06 -17.93 9.49
N PHE A 284 -15.14 -16.78 8.85
CA PHE A 284 -14.59 -15.48 9.25
C PHE A 284 -15.34 -14.81 10.41
N VAL A 285 -15.69 -15.57 11.46
CA VAL A 285 -16.58 -15.14 12.56
C VAL A 285 -16.14 -13.87 13.31
N ASN A 286 -14.88 -13.48 13.13
CA ASN A 286 -14.22 -12.40 13.84
C ASN A 286 -13.72 -11.30 12.89
N LEU A 287 -14.02 -11.40 11.60
CA LEU A 287 -13.57 -10.46 10.58
C LEU A 287 -14.24 -9.11 10.76
N SER A 288 -13.41 -8.08 10.91
CA SER A 288 -13.81 -6.69 11.14
C SER A 288 -13.66 -5.81 9.91
N ALA A 289 -12.74 -6.16 9.00
CA ALA A 289 -12.49 -5.41 7.79
C ALA A 289 -12.26 -6.34 6.59
N LEU A 290 -12.91 -6.00 5.48
CA LEU A 290 -12.82 -6.70 4.21
C LEU A 290 -12.51 -5.68 3.13
N ASP A 291 -11.45 -5.94 2.38
CA ASP A 291 -11.05 -5.15 1.23
C ASP A 291 -10.98 -6.07 0.01
N VAL A 292 -11.95 -5.89 -0.88
CA VAL A 292 -12.12 -6.61 -2.15
C VAL A 292 -12.14 -5.62 -3.32
N THR A 293 -11.41 -4.53 -3.19
CA THR A 293 -11.29 -3.51 -4.23
C THR A 293 -10.75 -4.11 -5.53
N GLY A 294 -11.37 -3.78 -6.66
CA GLY A 294 -10.88 -4.21 -7.97
C GLY A 294 -10.98 -5.72 -8.20
N CYS A 295 -11.88 -6.40 -7.49
CA CYS A 295 -12.00 -7.85 -7.53
C CYS A 295 -13.15 -8.35 -8.42
N ASP A 296 -13.72 -7.55 -9.31
CA ASP A 296 -14.70 -8.03 -10.30
C ASP A 296 -16.01 -8.64 -9.75
N ILE A 297 -16.36 -8.28 -8.51
CA ILE A 297 -17.58 -8.76 -7.82
C ILE A 297 -18.82 -8.16 -8.50
N GLY A 298 -19.75 -9.02 -8.89
CA GLY A 298 -21.06 -8.69 -9.43
C GLY A 298 -22.17 -8.69 -8.37
N PRO A 299 -23.43 -8.50 -8.80
CA PRO A 299 -24.56 -8.36 -7.89
C PRO A 299 -24.79 -9.59 -7.02
N ASP A 300 -24.64 -10.79 -7.59
CA ASP A 300 -24.86 -12.04 -6.85
C ASP A 300 -23.74 -12.29 -5.84
N GLY A 301 -22.50 -11.95 -6.19
CA GLY A 301 -21.36 -12.04 -5.29
C GLY A 301 -21.53 -11.11 -4.08
N MET A 302 -21.96 -9.86 -4.30
CA MET A 302 -22.24 -8.93 -3.21
C MET A 302 -23.43 -9.41 -2.35
N ARG A 303 -24.48 -9.96 -2.96
CA ARG A 303 -25.61 -10.55 -2.23
C ARG A 303 -25.16 -11.70 -1.32
N LEU A 304 -24.26 -12.56 -1.80
CA LEU A 304 -23.69 -13.66 -1.01
C LEU A 304 -22.84 -13.14 0.15
N LEU A 305 -21.99 -12.13 -0.08
CA LEU A 305 -21.20 -11.51 0.97
C LEU A 305 -22.10 -10.84 2.03
N ALA A 306 -23.12 -10.09 1.60
CA ALA A 306 -24.08 -9.43 2.48
C ALA A 306 -24.90 -10.42 3.31
N GLY A 307 -25.28 -11.56 2.72
CA GLY A 307 -26.01 -12.64 3.38
C GLY A 307 -25.16 -13.63 4.17
N SER A 308 -23.84 -13.44 4.24
CA SER A 308 -22.94 -14.40 4.89
C SER A 308 -23.21 -14.47 6.40
N PRO A 309 -23.46 -15.67 6.96
CA PRO A 309 -23.59 -15.85 8.41
C PRO A 309 -22.26 -15.68 9.14
N HIS A 310 -21.13 -15.63 8.42
CA HIS A 310 -19.80 -15.54 9.00
C HIS A 310 -19.22 -14.12 8.96
N LEU A 311 -19.78 -13.22 8.13
CA LEU A 311 -19.32 -11.84 8.02
C LEU A 311 -20.11 -10.87 8.92
N HIS A 312 -20.93 -11.38 9.85
CA HIS A 312 -21.74 -10.56 10.76
C HIS A 312 -20.93 -9.60 11.64
N GLY A 313 -19.61 -9.79 11.77
CA GLY A 313 -18.70 -8.94 12.54
C GLY A 313 -18.12 -7.76 11.77
N LEU A 314 -18.45 -7.61 10.48
CA LEU A 314 -17.80 -6.65 9.60
C LEU A 314 -18.18 -5.21 9.94
N ILE A 315 -17.16 -4.36 10.09
CA ILE A 315 -17.28 -2.92 10.39
C ILE A 315 -16.80 -2.08 9.21
N SER A 316 -15.84 -2.59 8.43
CA SER A 316 -15.26 -1.91 7.28
C SER A 316 -15.37 -2.76 6.03
N LEU A 317 -16.00 -2.22 4.99
CA LEU A 317 -16.05 -2.82 3.66
C LEU A 317 -15.48 -1.85 2.62
N ARG A 318 -14.36 -2.25 2.00
CA ARG A 318 -13.82 -1.60 0.81
C ARG A 318 -14.10 -2.48 -0.40
N ALA A 319 -14.93 -1.99 -1.29
CA ALA A 319 -15.38 -2.70 -2.47
C ALA A 319 -15.40 -1.80 -3.72
N PHE A 320 -14.63 -0.70 -3.72
CA PHE A 320 -14.55 0.19 -4.86
C PHE A 320 -13.93 -0.50 -6.09
N ARG A 321 -14.27 -0.04 -7.30
CA ARG A 321 -13.90 -0.67 -8.58
C ARG A 321 -14.39 -2.12 -8.71
N ASN A 322 -15.67 -2.35 -8.42
CA ASN A 322 -16.37 -3.62 -8.69
C ASN A 322 -17.58 -3.35 -9.62
N ARG A 323 -18.50 -4.30 -9.78
CA ARG A 323 -19.67 -4.15 -10.67
C ARG A 323 -20.95 -4.73 -10.06
N PHE A 324 -21.10 -4.63 -8.74
CA PHE A 324 -22.25 -5.21 -8.04
C PHE A 324 -23.54 -4.41 -8.20
N GLY A 325 -23.46 -3.18 -8.70
CA GLY A 325 -24.61 -2.44 -9.19
C GLY A 325 -25.64 -2.08 -8.12
N CYS A 326 -26.80 -1.62 -8.59
CA CYS A 326 -27.95 -1.31 -7.73
C CYS A 326 -28.34 -2.51 -6.85
N ASP A 327 -28.44 -3.70 -7.45
CA ASP A 327 -28.91 -4.89 -6.75
C ASP A 327 -27.96 -5.33 -5.64
N GLY A 328 -26.65 -5.19 -5.84
CA GLY A 328 -25.67 -5.47 -4.79
C GLY A 328 -25.76 -4.50 -3.61
N LEU A 329 -25.92 -3.18 -3.87
CA LEU A 329 -26.08 -2.21 -2.78
C LEU A 329 -27.43 -2.36 -2.06
N VAL A 330 -28.51 -2.66 -2.78
CA VAL A 330 -29.81 -2.99 -2.18
C VAL A 330 -29.69 -4.22 -1.29
N ALA A 331 -28.97 -5.27 -1.74
CA ALA A 331 -28.73 -6.44 -0.90
C ALA A 331 -27.91 -6.11 0.35
N LEU A 332 -26.89 -5.26 0.22
CA LEU A 332 -26.06 -4.83 1.36
C LEU A 332 -26.87 -4.02 2.40
N THR A 333 -27.66 -3.05 1.95
CA THR A 333 -28.49 -2.17 2.80
C THR A 333 -29.64 -2.92 3.48
N ALA A 334 -30.13 -4.00 2.88
CA ALA A 334 -31.14 -4.89 3.47
C ALA A 334 -30.54 -5.99 4.40
N SER A 335 -29.21 -6.08 4.49
CA SER A 335 -28.54 -7.14 5.25
C SER A 335 -28.24 -6.73 6.70
N PRO A 336 -27.91 -7.70 7.59
CA PRO A 336 -27.42 -7.39 8.94
C PRO A 336 -26.16 -6.51 8.98
N LEU A 337 -25.41 -6.42 7.87
CA LEU A 337 -24.22 -5.55 7.79
C LEU A 337 -24.58 -4.07 7.78
N ALA A 338 -25.78 -3.70 7.32
CA ALA A 338 -26.23 -2.31 7.31
C ALA A 338 -26.28 -1.70 8.72
N GLY A 339 -26.57 -2.52 9.75
CA GLY A 339 -26.58 -2.08 11.14
C GLY A 339 -25.20 -2.08 11.82
N ARG A 340 -24.11 -2.34 11.09
CA ARG A 340 -22.77 -2.57 11.68
C ARG A 340 -21.63 -1.88 10.96
N LEU A 341 -21.73 -1.73 9.64
CA LEU A 341 -20.69 -1.07 8.85
C LEU A 341 -20.63 0.40 9.21
N ASN A 342 -19.40 0.85 9.49
CA ASN A 342 -19.08 2.24 9.75
C ASN A 342 -18.09 2.80 8.71
N VAL A 343 -17.49 1.94 7.89
CA VAL A 343 -16.64 2.34 6.76
C VAL A 343 -17.13 1.61 5.53
N LEU A 344 -17.48 2.38 4.49
CA LEU A 344 -17.98 1.86 3.23
C LEU A 344 -17.33 2.62 2.07
N GLU A 345 -16.51 1.93 1.27
CA GLU A 345 -15.93 2.49 0.04
C GLU A 345 -16.48 1.73 -1.17
N ILE A 346 -17.32 2.41 -1.96
CA ILE A 346 -18.10 1.83 -3.07
C ILE A 346 -18.03 2.68 -4.35
N GLN A 347 -16.98 3.48 -4.51
CA GLN A 347 -16.74 4.26 -5.72
C GLN A 347 -16.57 3.31 -6.91
N ASN A 348 -17.10 3.68 -8.08
CA ASN A 348 -16.98 2.86 -9.29
C ASN A 348 -17.50 1.42 -9.11
N THR A 349 -18.78 1.27 -8.75
CA THR A 349 -19.42 -0.03 -8.50
C THR A 349 -20.75 -0.23 -9.25
N GLY A 350 -21.27 0.81 -9.90
CA GLY A 350 -22.47 0.77 -10.73
C GLY A 350 -23.80 0.95 -9.96
N ILE A 351 -23.78 1.50 -8.74
CA ILE A 351 -24.92 1.44 -7.80
C ILE A 351 -26.20 2.16 -8.23
N GLY A 352 -26.15 3.10 -9.18
CA GLY A 352 -27.34 3.73 -9.76
C GLY A 352 -28.22 4.51 -8.77
N ASP A 353 -29.26 5.17 -9.30
CA ASP A 353 -30.24 5.94 -8.52
C ASP A 353 -30.91 5.08 -7.45
N ARG A 354 -31.35 3.87 -7.82
CA ARG A 354 -32.04 2.94 -6.91
C ARG A 354 -31.14 2.48 -5.75
N GLY A 355 -29.85 2.23 -6.02
CA GLY A 355 -28.92 1.84 -4.96
C GLY A 355 -28.67 2.99 -3.98
N VAL A 356 -28.54 4.22 -4.48
CA VAL A 356 -28.39 5.40 -3.63
C VAL A 356 -29.66 5.69 -2.82
N GLN A 357 -30.84 5.51 -3.41
CA GLN A 357 -32.10 5.59 -2.69
C GLN A 357 -32.13 4.58 -1.52
N ALA A 358 -31.78 3.33 -1.78
CA ALA A 358 -31.72 2.31 -0.72
C ALA A 358 -30.70 2.66 0.37
N LEU A 359 -29.53 3.23 0.01
CA LEU A 359 -28.55 3.71 0.98
C LEU A 359 -29.13 4.84 1.85
N ALA A 360 -29.77 5.82 1.23
CA ALA A 360 -30.36 7.00 1.87
C ALA A 360 -31.50 6.66 2.85
N GLU A 361 -32.21 5.56 2.61
CA GLU A 361 -33.30 5.04 3.44
C GLU A 361 -32.81 4.03 4.50
N SER A 362 -31.52 3.65 4.49
CA SER A 362 -31.00 2.59 5.33
C SER A 362 -30.27 3.09 6.58
N PRO A 363 -30.20 2.29 7.65
CA PRO A 363 -29.34 2.59 8.81
C PRO A 363 -27.85 2.66 8.45
N LEU A 364 -27.44 2.18 7.29
CA LEU A 364 -26.04 2.15 6.88
C LEU A 364 -25.47 3.57 6.77
N LEU A 365 -26.21 4.50 6.17
CA LEU A 365 -25.74 5.88 5.98
C LEU A 365 -25.56 6.61 7.32
N GLU A 366 -26.48 6.42 8.27
CA GLU A 366 -26.40 6.96 9.63
C GLU A 366 -25.14 6.50 10.39
N ARG A 367 -24.65 5.29 10.11
CA ARG A 367 -23.55 4.67 10.85
C ARG A 367 -22.17 4.96 10.27
N LEU A 368 -22.09 5.47 9.05
CA LEU A 368 -20.81 5.76 8.43
C LEU A 368 -20.05 6.80 9.26
N ILE A 369 -18.80 6.48 9.56
CA ILE A 369 -17.91 7.36 10.32
C ILE A 369 -17.03 8.11 9.33
N GLY A 370 -16.97 9.41 9.54
CA GLY A 370 -16.04 10.30 8.85
C GLY A 370 -16.77 11.51 8.27
N PRO A 371 -16.00 12.54 7.89
CA PRO A 371 -16.56 13.73 7.26
C PRO A 371 -17.01 13.48 5.82
N GLU A 372 -16.45 12.48 5.14
CA GLU A 372 -16.58 12.25 3.69
C GLU A 372 -17.61 11.16 3.35
N LEU A 373 -18.59 11.52 2.52
CA LEU A 373 -19.39 10.59 1.74
C LEU A 373 -18.96 10.66 0.27
N ASN A 374 -18.38 9.58 -0.22
CA ASN A 374 -17.84 9.53 -1.58
C ASN A 374 -18.48 8.40 -2.39
N LEU A 375 -19.27 8.81 -3.38
CA LEU A 375 -20.02 7.92 -4.27
C LEU A 375 -19.54 8.03 -5.72
N SER A 376 -18.35 8.60 -5.93
CA SER A 376 -17.78 8.91 -7.24
C SER A 376 -17.81 7.74 -8.22
N MET A 377 -17.90 8.08 -9.50
CA MET A 377 -17.86 7.16 -10.63
C MET A 377 -19.01 6.14 -10.61
N ASN A 378 -20.20 6.53 -10.15
CA ASN A 378 -21.39 5.69 -10.19
C ASN A 378 -22.50 6.41 -10.96
N PRO A 379 -23.33 5.72 -11.76
CA PRO A 379 -24.38 6.36 -12.55
C PRO A 379 -25.60 6.75 -11.68
N ILE A 380 -25.41 7.67 -10.73
CA ILE A 380 -26.39 8.04 -9.68
C ILE A 380 -27.54 8.89 -10.23
N GLY A 381 -27.27 9.70 -11.27
CA GLY A 381 -28.27 10.55 -11.90
C GLY A 381 -28.89 11.60 -10.96
N ASP A 382 -29.89 12.30 -11.49
CA ASP A 382 -30.60 13.33 -10.73
C ASP A 382 -31.55 12.75 -9.68
N ALA A 383 -32.14 11.58 -9.93
CA ALA A 383 -33.07 10.97 -8.98
C ALA A 383 -32.31 10.39 -7.78
N GLY A 384 -31.13 9.77 -8.01
CA GLY A 384 -30.26 9.35 -6.91
C GLY A 384 -29.71 10.52 -6.11
N ALA A 385 -29.28 11.62 -6.77
CA ALA A 385 -28.86 12.83 -6.07
C ALA A 385 -29.98 13.41 -5.19
N ARG A 386 -31.22 13.45 -5.72
CA ARG A 386 -32.40 13.89 -4.98
C ARG A 386 -32.72 12.98 -3.80
N ALA A 387 -32.64 11.66 -3.96
CA ALA A 387 -32.87 10.71 -2.88
C ALA A 387 -31.84 10.89 -1.75
N LEU A 388 -30.56 11.08 -2.11
CA LEU A 388 -29.50 11.30 -1.14
C LEU A 388 -29.74 12.55 -0.29
N VAL A 389 -30.04 13.69 -0.93
CA VAL A 389 -30.23 14.96 -0.23
C VAL A 389 -31.61 15.10 0.44
N ALA A 390 -32.52 14.16 0.21
CA ALA A 390 -33.77 14.04 0.96
C ALA A 390 -33.59 13.31 2.30
N SER A 391 -32.45 12.63 2.50
CA SER A 391 -32.16 11.92 3.73
C SER A 391 -31.53 12.86 4.77
N PRO A 392 -32.11 12.97 5.98
CA PRO A 392 -31.50 13.74 7.07
C PRO A 392 -30.18 13.12 7.57
N GLN A 393 -29.92 11.85 7.23
CA GLN A 393 -28.66 11.18 7.59
C GLN A 393 -27.45 11.74 6.82
N LEU A 394 -27.66 12.62 5.83
CA LEU A 394 -26.59 13.36 5.16
C LEU A 394 -26.04 14.53 6.01
N GLU A 395 -26.83 15.05 6.94
CA GLU A 395 -26.50 16.26 7.72
C GLU A 395 -25.16 16.18 8.49
N PRO A 396 -24.71 15.02 9.03
CA PRO A 396 -23.42 14.92 9.73
C PRO A 396 -22.19 15.06 8.82
N PHE A 397 -22.33 14.88 7.50
CA PHE A 397 -21.20 14.92 6.58
C PHE A 397 -20.78 16.36 6.27
N THR A 398 -19.47 16.59 6.20
CA THR A 398 -18.90 17.88 5.80
C THR A 398 -18.29 17.83 4.40
N GLU A 399 -18.12 16.64 3.82
CA GLU A 399 -17.55 16.45 2.49
C GLU A 399 -18.45 15.50 1.67
N LEU A 400 -18.95 16.00 0.54
CA LEU A 400 -19.76 15.22 -0.40
C LEU A 400 -19.07 15.16 -1.76
N VAL A 401 -18.73 13.94 -2.18
CA VAL A 401 -17.96 13.69 -3.41
C VAL A 401 -18.81 12.88 -4.40
N LEU A 402 -19.28 13.55 -5.45
CA LEU A 402 -20.14 13.03 -6.51
C LEU A 402 -19.48 13.20 -7.89
N ARG A 403 -18.19 12.88 -7.99
CA ARG A 403 -17.44 12.96 -9.26
C ARG A 403 -17.96 11.97 -10.27
N GLU A 404 -18.10 12.34 -11.54
CA GLU A 404 -18.54 11.41 -12.61
C GLU A 404 -19.82 10.64 -12.24
N CYS A 405 -20.82 11.34 -11.67
CA CYS A 405 -22.05 10.74 -11.16
C CYS A 405 -23.30 10.95 -12.02
N GLN A 406 -23.13 11.58 -13.19
CA GLN A 406 -24.22 11.92 -14.12
C GLN A 406 -25.25 12.89 -13.51
N VAL A 407 -24.81 13.75 -12.59
CA VAL A 407 -25.63 14.81 -12.00
C VAL A 407 -25.81 15.95 -13.01
N SER A 408 -27.04 16.33 -13.34
CA SER A 408 -27.34 17.44 -14.23
C SER A 408 -27.72 18.70 -13.46
N ASP A 409 -28.22 19.72 -14.16
CA ASP A 409 -28.85 20.90 -13.55
C ASP A 409 -29.93 20.53 -12.53
N ALA A 410 -30.73 19.48 -12.78
CA ALA A 410 -31.82 19.09 -11.89
C ALA A 410 -31.30 18.51 -10.57
N GLY A 411 -30.24 17.70 -10.60
CA GLY A 411 -29.58 17.19 -9.40
C GLY A 411 -28.82 18.27 -8.64
N ALA A 412 -28.14 19.20 -9.36
CA ALA A 412 -27.52 20.37 -8.74
C ALA A 412 -28.54 21.28 -8.05
N ALA A 413 -29.72 21.48 -8.65
CA ALA A 413 -30.81 22.21 -8.03
C ALA A 413 -31.37 21.49 -6.78
N ALA A 414 -31.45 20.16 -6.80
CA ALA A 414 -31.86 19.39 -5.62
C ALA A 414 -30.85 19.54 -4.46
N LEU A 415 -29.55 19.46 -4.76
CA LEU A 415 -28.48 19.75 -3.79
C LEU A 415 -28.60 21.16 -3.21
N ALA A 416 -28.80 22.16 -4.08
CA ALA A 416 -28.93 23.56 -3.67
C ALA A 416 -30.13 23.84 -2.75
N ALA A 417 -31.23 23.10 -2.94
CA ALA A 417 -32.47 23.29 -2.19
C ALA A 417 -32.54 22.51 -0.87
N SER A 418 -31.63 21.57 -0.62
CA SER A 418 -31.71 20.71 0.57
C SER A 418 -31.13 21.40 1.81
N PRO A 419 -31.83 21.39 2.96
CA PRO A 419 -31.25 21.83 4.22
C PRO A 419 -30.18 20.86 4.75
N HIS A 420 -30.18 19.60 4.33
CA HIS A 420 -29.27 18.57 4.83
C HIS A 420 -27.83 18.72 4.31
N VAL A 421 -27.58 19.67 3.40
CA VAL A 421 -26.22 20.02 2.96
C VAL A 421 -25.65 21.24 3.69
N ALA A 422 -26.32 21.75 4.73
CA ALA A 422 -25.92 22.96 5.44
C ALA A 422 -24.52 22.88 6.10
N ASN A 423 -24.09 21.67 6.48
CA ASN A 423 -22.79 21.43 7.11
C ASN A 423 -21.66 21.14 6.09
N LEU A 424 -21.95 21.12 4.78
CA LEU A 424 -20.93 20.84 3.78
C LEU A 424 -19.88 21.96 3.72
N GLU A 425 -18.63 21.55 3.89
CA GLU A 425 -17.42 22.35 3.68
C GLU A 425 -16.76 22.02 2.33
N TYR A 426 -16.92 20.79 1.82
CA TYR A 426 -16.40 20.35 0.54
C TYR A 426 -17.51 19.73 -0.31
N LEU A 427 -17.75 20.27 -1.51
CA LEU A 427 -18.68 19.70 -2.48
C LEU A 427 -17.97 19.51 -3.81
N ASP A 428 -17.96 18.28 -4.31
CA ASP A 428 -17.30 17.93 -5.56
C ASP A 428 -18.26 17.31 -6.56
N LEU A 429 -18.55 18.10 -7.59
CA LEU A 429 -19.35 17.77 -8.75
C LEU A 429 -18.48 17.69 -10.01
N TRP A 430 -17.17 17.45 -9.89
CA TRP A 430 -16.28 17.32 -11.04
C TRP A 430 -16.79 16.30 -12.06
N LYS A 431 -16.71 16.67 -13.34
CA LYS A 431 -17.04 15.83 -14.49
C LYS A 431 -18.46 15.27 -14.42
N ASN A 432 -19.44 16.15 -14.32
CA ASN A 432 -20.87 15.85 -14.36
C ASN A 432 -21.54 16.55 -15.56
N GLY A 433 -22.87 16.60 -15.58
CA GLY A 433 -23.67 17.25 -16.61
C GLY A 433 -24.24 18.61 -16.17
N VAL A 434 -23.62 19.30 -15.21
CA VAL A 434 -24.14 20.57 -14.69
C VAL A 434 -23.88 21.70 -15.70
N GLY A 435 -24.91 22.45 -16.05
CA GLY A 435 -24.87 23.63 -16.90
C GLY A 435 -25.05 24.93 -16.12
N ASP A 436 -25.31 26.02 -16.84
CA ASP A 436 -25.48 27.35 -16.24
C ASP A 436 -26.66 27.43 -15.27
N ALA A 437 -27.74 26.67 -15.51
CA ALA A 437 -28.91 26.67 -14.64
C ALA A 437 -28.61 26.02 -13.28
N GLY A 438 -27.91 24.89 -13.27
CA GLY A 438 -27.46 24.23 -12.03
C GLY A 438 -26.39 25.05 -11.32
N ALA A 439 -25.47 25.68 -12.05
CA ALA A 439 -24.50 26.63 -11.49
C ALA A 439 -25.21 27.81 -10.79
N ALA A 440 -26.24 28.39 -11.42
CA ALA A 440 -27.05 29.44 -10.82
C ALA A 440 -27.81 28.96 -9.57
N ALA A 441 -28.36 27.74 -9.60
CA ALA A 441 -29.04 27.15 -8.45
C ALA A 441 -28.08 26.97 -7.25
N LEU A 442 -26.89 26.41 -7.49
CA LEU A 442 -25.85 26.26 -6.47
C LEU A 442 -25.41 27.61 -5.89
N ALA A 443 -25.24 28.63 -6.76
CA ALA A 443 -24.89 29.99 -6.33
C ALA A 443 -25.98 30.65 -5.47
N ALA A 444 -27.25 30.38 -5.78
CA ALA A 444 -28.41 30.91 -5.05
C ALA A 444 -28.78 30.10 -3.79
N SER A 445 -28.09 28.98 -3.52
CA SER A 445 -28.42 28.11 -2.39
C SER A 445 -28.28 28.85 -1.04
N PRO A 446 -29.33 28.83 -0.19
CA PRO A 446 -29.23 29.33 1.18
C PRO A 446 -28.48 28.37 2.10
N HIS A 447 -28.31 27.11 1.70
CA HIS A 447 -27.75 26.05 2.55
C HIS A 447 -26.24 25.84 2.31
N LEU A 448 -25.72 26.14 1.11
CA LEU A 448 -24.30 25.96 0.79
C LEU A 448 -23.37 27.10 1.28
N SER A 449 -23.77 27.87 2.30
CA SER A 449 -22.94 28.97 2.82
C SER A 449 -21.62 28.49 3.46
N GLY A 450 -21.60 27.27 4.00
CA GLY A 450 -20.44 26.66 4.66
C GLY A 450 -19.34 26.16 3.71
N VAL A 451 -19.63 26.03 2.41
CA VAL A 451 -18.72 25.39 1.44
C VAL A 451 -17.43 26.19 1.30
N ARG A 452 -16.32 25.60 1.73
CA ARG A 452 -14.95 26.12 1.61
C ARG A 452 -14.30 25.75 0.30
N GLU A 453 -14.73 24.66 -0.31
CA GLU A 453 -14.29 24.25 -1.64
C GLU A 453 -15.45 23.62 -2.44
N LEU A 454 -15.73 24.23 -3.59
CA LEU A 454 -16.67 23.73 -4.59
C LEU A 454 -15.88 23.36 -5.85
N SER A 455 -15.80 22.07 -6.17
CA SER A 455 -15.23 21.61 -7.43
C SER A 455 -16.34 21.29 -8.42
N ILE A 456 -16.35 21.97 -9.57
CA ILE A 456 -17.33 21.77 -10.64
C ILE A 456 -16.66 21.79 -12.03
N ARG A 457 -15.34 21.56 -12.08
CA ARG A 457 -14.59 21.46 -13.34
C ARG A 457 -15.12 20.33 -14.22
N ASP A 458 -14.86 20.41 -15.52
CA ASP A 458 -15.29 19.44 -16.54
C ASP A 458 -16.82 19.24 -16.60
N ASN A 459 -17.59 20.30 -16.34
CA ASN A 459 -19.04 20.37 -16.53
C ASN A 459 -19.42 21.19 -17.77
N LEU A 460 -20.72 21.38 -18.03
CA LEU A 460 -21.28 22.10 -19.17
C LEU A 460 -21.52 23.60 -18.86
N ILE A 461 -20.64 24.19 -18.06
CA ILE A 461 -20.78 25.57 -17.56
C ILE A 461 -20.13 26.56 -18.53
N THR A 462 -20.87 27.60 -18.91
CA THR A 462 -20.33 28.71 -19.70
C THR A 462 -19.78 29.82 -18.80
N ALA A 463 -19.32 30.92 -19.38
CA ALA A 463 -18.91 32.10 -18.63
C ALA A 463 -20.03 32.63 -17.70
N THR A 464 -21.30 32.47 -18.09
CA THR A 464 -22.45 32.93 -17.30
C THR A 464 -22.55 32.19 -15.97
N GLY A 465 -22.59 30.85 -16.00
CA GLY A 465 -22.66 30.04 -14.78
C GLY A 465 -21.39 30.17 -13.95
N ALA A 466 -20.21 30.25 -14.58
CA ALA A 466 -18.95 30.44 -13.87
C ALA A 466 -18.91 31.77 -13.11
N ASN A 467 -19.44 32.85 -13.70
CA ASN A 467 -19.53 34.15 -13.04
C ASN A 467 -20.52 34.14 -11.86
N ALA A 468 -21.67 33.46 -12.00
CA ALA A 468 -22.62 33.31 -10.89
C ALA A 468 -21.98 32.58 -9.69
N LEU A 469 -21.25 31.49 -9.95
CA LEU A 469 -20.54 30.74 -8.92
C LEU A 469 -19.41 31.55 -8.29
N ARG A 470 -18.59 32.25 -9.08
CA ARG A 470 -17.51 33.10 -8.56
C ARG A 470 -18.05 34.28 -7.74
N ALA A 471 -19.18 34.87 -8.13
CA ALA A 471 -19.83 35.91 -7.33
C ALA A 471 -20.25 35.41 -5.94
N ARG A 472 -20.65 34.14 -5.82
CA ARG A 472 -21.05 33.53 -4.54
C ARG A 472 -19.87 33.00 -3.72
N PHE A 473 -18.96 32.29 -4.37
CA PHE A 473 -17.94 31.47 -3.69
C PHE A 473 -16.52 32.07 -3.76
N GLY A 474 -16.26 33.01 -4.67
CA GLY A 474 -14.92 33.60 -4.86
C GLY A 474 -13.90 32.55 -5.29
N ASP A 475 -12.72 32.55 -4.66
CA ASP A 475 -11.64 31.60 -4.93
C ASP A 475 -11.94 30.16 -4.44
N ARG A 476 -13.04 29.98 -3.69
CA ARG A 476 -13.47 28.67 -3.19
C ARG A 476 -14.06 27.78 -4.29
N VAL A 477 -14.42 28.33 -5.44
CA VAL A 477 -14.94 27.54 -6.57
C VAL A 477 -13.88 27.27 -7.62
N LYS A 478 -13.75 25.99 -7.99
CA LYS A 478 -12.97 25.49 -9.11
C LYS A 478 -13.94 25.15 -10.25
N VAL A 479 -14.12 26.10 -11.16
CA VAL A 479 -14.95 26.02 -12.38
C VAL A 479 -14.09 25.76 -13.60
#